data_AF-A0A1B6I8R3-F1
#
_entry.id   AF-A0A1B6I8R3-F1
#
_cell.length_a   1.000
_cell.length_b   1.000
_cell.length_c   1.000
_cell.angle_alpha   90.00
_cell.angle_beta   90.00
_cell.angle_gamma   90.00
#
_symmetry.space_group_name_H-M   'P 1'
#
loop_
_entity.id
_entity.type
_entity.pdbx_description
1 polymer ?
#
loop_
_entity_poly.entity_id
_entity_poly.type
_entity_poly.pdbx_seq_one_letter_code
_entity_poly.pdbx_strand_id
1 'polypeptide(L)'
;DILFRTKKEKYNAIINEIIFLSKNEKRPVLVGTTSVEISELISRSLNIRNINNNVLNAKHHKKEAYIIEEAGKSGIVTIATNMAGRGTDIKISDEVKKL
;
A
#
# COMPACT_ATOMS: atom_id res chain seq x y z
N ASP A 1 3.82 -4.39 -17.35
CA ASP A 1 2.65 -3.51 -17.13
C ASP A 1 1.36 -4.19 -17.52
N ILE A 2 0.29 -3.92 -16.77
CA ILE A 2 -1.06 -4.38 -17.10
C ILE A 2 -1.86 -3.15 -17.52
N LEU A 3 -2.39 -3.17 -18.74
CA LEU A 3 -3.16 -2.06 -19.31
C LEU A 3 -4.65 -2.35 -19.20
N PHE A 4 -5.42 -1.35 -18.80
CA PHE A 4 -6.87 -1.42 -18.66
C PHE A 4 -7.53 -0.38 -19.55
N ARG A 5 -8.73 -0.72 -20.06
CA ARG A 5 -9.49 0.17 -20.94
C ARG A 5 -10.03 1.38 -20.19
N THR A 6 -10.42 1.20 -18.92
CA THR A 6 -10.98 2.28 -18.09
C THR A 6 -10.24 2.43 -16.76
N LYS A 7 -10.31 3.64 -16.18
CA LYS A 7 -9.80 3.89 -14.82
C LYS A 7 -10.50 3.03 -13.76
N LYS A 8 -11.80 2.77 -13.94
CA LYS A 8 -12.62 1.98 -13.00
C LYS A 8 -12.14 0.53 -12.95
N GLU A 9 -11.93 -0.10 -14.10
CA GLU A 9 -11.39 -1.46 -14.18
C GLU A 9 -10.00 -1.53 -13.55
N LYS A 10 -9.13 -0.57 -13.88
CA LYS A 10 -7.79 -0.47 -13.29
C LYS A 10 -7.84 -0.45 -11.77
N TYR A 11 -8.63 0.45 -11.18
CA TYR A 11 -8.69 0.56 -9.72
C TYR A 11 -9.33 -0.66 -9.07
N ASN A 12 -10.38 -1.23 -9.66
CA ASN A 12 -10.97 -2.46 -9.13
C ASN A 12 -9.98 -3.63 -9.15
N ALA A 13 -9.21 -3.79 -10.23
CA ALA A 13 -8.18 -4.81 -10.33
C ALA A 13 -7.08 -4.61 -9.28
N ILE A 14 -6.58 -3.38 -9.13
CA ILE A 14 -5.58 -3.04 -8.10
C ILE A 14 -6.11 -3.37 -6.70
N ILE A 15 -7.35 -2.98 -6.38
CA ILE A 15 -7.94 -3.21 -5.06
C ILE A 15 -8.09 -4.71 -4.79
N ASN A 16 -8.55 -5.49 -5.76
CA ASN A 16 -8.69 -6.94 -5.62
C ASN A 16 -7.34 -7.62 -5.41
N GLU A 17 -6.31 -7.20 -6.15
CA GLU A 17 -4.94 -7.70 -5.99
C GLU A 17 -4.39 -7.41 -4.60
N ILE A 18 -4.55 -6.16 -4.11
CA ILE A 18 -4.14 -5.78 -2.76
C ILE A 18 -4.83 -6.66 -1.71
N ILE A 19 -6.13 -6.90 -1.85
CA ILE A 19 -6.89 -7.74 -0.90
C ILE A 19 -6.35 -9.17 -0.93
N PHE A 20 -6.15 -9.73 -2.12
CA PHE A 20 -5.67 -11.09 -2.27
C PHE A 20 -4.30 -11.26 -1.60
N LEU A 21 -3.34 -10.40 -1.94
CA LEU A 21 -1.98 -10.46 -1.39
C LEU A 21 -1.95 -10.21 0.13
N SER A 22 -2.62 -9.17 0.61
CA SER A 22 -2.53 -8.76 2.02
C SER A 22 -3.37 -9.66 2.94
N LYS A 23 -4.60 -9.98 2.56
CA LYS A 23 -5.54 -10.70 3.42
C LYS A 23 -5.38 -12.20 3.33
N ASN A 24 -5.24 -12.74 2.11
CA ASN A 24 -5.21 -14.18 1.88
C ASN A 24 -3.79 -14.72 1.97
N GLU A 25 -2.82 -14.08 1.30
CA GLU A 25 -1.42 -14.53 1.31
C GLU A 25 -0.58 -13.94 2.45
N LYS A 26 -1.12 -12.97 3.22
CA LYS A 26 -0.39 -12.29 4.30
C LYS A 26 0.88 -11.56 3.84
N ARG A 27 0.97 -11.22 2.56
CA ARG A 27 2.12 -10.51 1.99
C ARG A 27 1.96 -8.99 2.20
N PRO A 28 3.02 -8.28 2.63
CA PRO A 28 3.01 -6.83 2.67
C PRO A 28 2.90 -6.25 1.25
N VAL A 29 2.20 -5.13 1.12
CA VAL A 29 1.94 -4.47 -0.17
C VAL A 29 2.28 -2.98 -0.07
N LEU A 30 3.12 -2.50 -1.00
CA LEU A 30 3.40 -1.07 -1.20
C LEU A 30 2.76 -0.60 -2.50
N VAL A 31 1.87 0.39 -2.42
CA VAL A 31 1.15 0.97 -3.56
C VAL A 31 1.70 2.37 -3.84
N GLY A 32 2.33 2.56 -5.00
CA GLY A 32 2.77 3.88 -5.46
C GLY A 32 1.67 4.64 -6.19
N THR A 33 1.47 5.90 -5.86
CA THR A 33 0.55 6.81 -6.57
C THR A 33 1.25 8.12 -6.94
N THR A 34 0.71 8.84 -7.91
CA THR A 34 1.24 10.13 -8.37
C THR A 34 0.58 11.33 -7.71
N SER A 35 -0.54 11.14 -7.01
CA SER A 35 -1.28 12.24 -6.40
C SER A 35 -1.99 11.78 -5.12
N VAL A 36 -2.19 12.75 -4.21
CA VAL A 36 -2.83 12.49 -2.91
C VAL A 36 -4.28 12.04 -3.12
N GLU A 37 -4.97 12.60 -4.11
CA GLU A 37 -6.36 12.24 -4.42
C GLU A 37 -6.50 10.75 -4.80
N ILE A 38 -5.54 10.21 -5.56
CA ILE A 38 -5.53 8.79 -5.92
C ILE A 38 -5.25 7.93 -4.68
N SER A 39 -4.31 8.34 -3.83
CA SER A 39 -4.02 7.64 -2.56
C SER A 39 -5.26 7.54 -1.67
N GLU A 40 -5.98 8.65 -1.51
CA GLU A 40 -7.22 8.72 -0.72
C GLU A 40 -8.33 7.86 -1.34
N LEU A 41 -8.46 7.85 -2.67
CA LEU A 41 -9.43 7.00 -3.37
C LEU A 41 -9.17 5.51 -3.12
N ILE A 42 -7.92 5.08 -3.22
CA ILE A 42 -7.51 3.69 -2.97
C ILE A 42 -7.72 3.35 -1.49
N SER A 43 -7.26 4.21 -0.57
CA SER A 43 -7.42 4.03 0.87
C SER A 43 -8.88 3.86 1.28
N ARG A 44 -9.77 4.74 0.81
CA ARG A 44 -11.22 4.63 1.06
C ARG A 44 -11.81 3.33 0.53
N SER A 45 -11.40 2.92 -0.68
CA SER A 45 -11.87 1.68 -1.29
C SER A 45 -11.44 0.44 -0.49
N LEU A 46 -10.24 0.46 0.10
CA LEU A 46 -9.74 -0.58 0.98
C LEU A 46 -10.45 -0.58 2.34
N ASN A 47 -10.67 0.60 2.94
CA ASN A 47 -11.38 0.75 4.22
C ASN A 47 -12.81 0.21 4.15
N ILE A 48 -13.54 0.47 3.06
CA ILE A 48 -14.89 -0.07 2.82
C ILE A 48 -14.89 -1.61 2.85
N ARG A 49 -13.78 -2.24 2.48
CA ARG A 49 -13.60 -3.69 2.44
C ARG A 49 -12.91 -4.25 3.69
N ASN A 50 -12.79 -3.44 4.74
CA ASN A 50 -12.13 -3.76 6.01
C ASN A 50 -10.66 -4.17 5.83
N ILE A 51 -9.95 -3.51 4.92
CA ILE A 51 -8.50 -3.65 4.76
C ILE A 51 -7.82 -2.42 5.36
N ASN A 52 -7.15 -2.62 6.51
CA ASN A 52 -6.34 -1.59 7.12
C ASN A 52 -5.17 -1.22 6.20
N ASN A 53 -4.96 0.07 6.02
CA ASN A 53 -3.90 0.60 5.18
C ASN A 53 -3.36 1.91 5.76
N ASN A 54 -2.09 2.21 5.46
CA ASN A 54 -1.45 3.46 5.84
C ASN A 54 -1.19 4.33 4.60
N VAL A 55 -1.36 5.65 4.72
CA VAL A 55 -1.10 6.59 3.62
C VAL A 55 0.07 7.50 3.96
N LEU A 56 1.04 7.56 3.05
CA LEU A 56 2.22 8.43 3.09
C LEU A 56 2.07 9.52 2.02
N ASN A 57 2.14 10.78 2.46
CA ASN A 57 1.89 11.95 1.60
C ASN A 57 3.06 12.96 1.59
N ALA A 58 4.22 12.58 2.14
CA ALA A 58 5.44 13.38 2.24
C ALA A 58 5.29 14.68 3.05
N LYS A 59 4.35 14.73 4.00
CA LYS A 59 4.13 15.89 4.88
C LYS A 59 4.85 15.78 6.23
N HIS A 60 5.06 14.57 6.73
CA HIS A 60 5.55 14.34 8.10
C HIS A 60 6.63 13.26 8.17
N HIS A 61 7.86 13.59 7.80
CA HIS A 61 8.97 12.63 7.69
C HIS A 61 9.17 11.73 8.91
N LYS A 62 9.13 12.26 10.15
CA LYS A 62 9.30 11.44 11.37
C LYS A 62 8.20 10.39 11.56
N LYS A 63 6.95 10.75 11.30
CA LYS A 63 5.80 9.84 11.44
C LYS A 63 5.77 8.83 10.29
N GLU A 64 6.14 9.28 9.10
CA GLU A 64 6.23 8.43 7.90
C GLU A 64 7.32 7.37 8.04
N ALA A 65 8.46 7.68 8.67
CA ALA A 65 9.51 6.71 8.96
C ALA A 65 8.97 5.53 9.79
N TYR A 66 8.21 5.80 10.85
CA TYR A 66 7.58 4.75 11.67
C TYR A 66 6.60 3.89 10.86
N ILE A 67 5.79 4.51 10.00
CA ILE A 67 4.88 3.77 9.12
C ILE A 67 5.65 2.87 8.14
N ILE A 68 6.81 3.34 7.64
CA ILE A 68 7.66 2.55 6.74
C ILE A 68 8.31 1.36 7.44
N GLU A 69 8.76 1.52 8.68
CA GLU A 69 9.32 0.41 9.45
C GLU A 69 8.32 -0.75 9.61
N GLU A 70 7.03 -0.42 9.75
CA GLU A 70 5.95 -1.41 9.83
C GLU A 70 5.55 -1.99 8.47
N ALA A 71 5.90 -1.33 7.35
CA ALA A 71 5.41 -1.68 6.01
C ALA A 71 5.85 -3.07 5.53
N GLY A 72 6.92 -3.63 6.09
CA GLY A 72 7.43 -4.97 5.75
C GLY A 72 6.84 -6.12 6.57
N LYS A 73 5.88 -5.84 7.46
CA LYS A 73 5.20 -6.85 8.28
C LYS A 73 4.04 -7.53 7.54
N SER A 74 3.72 -8.73 8.01
CA SER A 74 2.67 -9.62 7.49
C SER A 74 1.34 -8.88 7.26
N GLY A 75 0.86 -8.90 6.02
CA GLY A 75 -0.43 -8.34 5.60
C GLY A 75 -0.57 -6.81 5.66
N ILE A 76 0.51 -6.05 5.90
CA ILE A 76 0.45 -4.58 5.95
C ILE A 76 0.33 -4.00 4.54
N VAL A 77 -0.61 -3.06 4.37
CA VAL A 77 -0.78 -2.28 3.14
C VAL A 77 -0.35 -0.84 3.37
N THR A 78 0.57 -0.36 2.55
CA THR A 78 1.08 1.01 2.60
C THR A 78 0.92 1.69 1.25
N ILE A 79 0.36 2.90 1.22
CA ILE A 79 0.12 3.69 0.01
C ILE A 79 1.04 4.90 0.06
N ALA A 80 1.93 5.06 -0.93
CA ALA A 80 2.92 6.13 -0.98
C ALA A 80 2.72 7.04 -2.18
N THR A 81 2.55 8.34 -1.91
CA THR A 81 2.36 9.37 -2.93
C THR A 81 3.70 9.96 -3.34
N ASN A 82 4.02 10.01 -4.64
CA ASN A 82 5.24 10.65 -5.17
C ASN A 82 6.53 10.24 -4.42
N MET A 83 6.72 8.93 -4.22
CA MET A 83 7.86 8.38 -3.49
C MET A 83 7.95 8.85 -2.02
N ALA A 84 6.81 9.13 -1.38
CA ALA A 84 6.78 9.45 0.04
C ALA A 84 7.51 8.37 0.86
N GLY A 85 8.38 8.85 1.76
CA GLY A 85 9.25 8.00 2.57
C GLY A 85 10.51 7.47 1.87
N ARG A 86 10.88 8.08 0.73
CA ARG A 86 12.21 7.94 0.12
C ARG A 86 13.34 8.05 1.15
N GLY A 87 14.30 7.14 1.06
CA GLY A 87 15.49 7.11 1.92
C GLY A 87 15.32 6.31 3.21
N THR A 88 14.14 5.71 3.44
CA THR A 88 13.92 4.77 4.55
C THR A 88 13.77 3.35 3.98
N ASP A 89 14.45 2.38 4.60
CA ASP A 89 14.45 0.98 4.15
C ASP A 89 13.22 0.22 4.70
N ILE A 90 12.61 -0.62 3.86
CA ILE A 90 11.48 -1.47 4.26
C ILE A 90 12.03 -2.86 4.58
N LYS A 91 12.20 -3.15 5.88
CA LYS A 91 12.69 -4.44 6.35
C LYS A 91 11.57 -5.46 6.38
N ILE A 92 11.74 -6.57 5.65
CA ILE A 92 10.81 -7.69 5.64
C ILE A 92 11.00 -8.55 6.88
N SER A 93 9.90 -8.85 7.59
CA SER A 93 9.95 -9.74 8.76
C SER A 93 10.25 -11.19 8.37
N ASP A 94 10.83 -11.96 9.28
CA ASP A 94 11.15 -13.37 9.01
C ASP A 94 9.90 -14.24 8.83
N GLU A 95 8.76 -13.83 9.38
CA GLU A 95 7.46 -14.45 9.11
C GLU A 95 7.11 -14.35 7.62
N VAL A 96 7.23 -13.15 7.03
CA VAL A 96 6.89 -12.92 5.63
C VAL A 96 7.86 -13.65 4.69
N LYS A 97 9.14 -13.78 5.04
CA LYS A 97 10.12 -14.52 4.24
C LYS A 97 9.85 -16.03 4.16
N LYS A 98 9.05 -16.57 5.08
CA LYS A 98 8.76 -18.01 5.19
C LYS A 98 7.42 -18.40 4.55
N LEU A 99 6.63 -17.43 4.09
CA LEU A 99 5.40 -17.63 3.31
C LEU A 99 5.75 -18.11 1.90
#